data_AF-A0A0U1NVF9-F1
#
_entry.id   AF-A0A0U1NVF9-F1
#
_cell.length_a   1.000
_cell.length_b   1.000
_cell.length_c   1.000
_cell.angle_alpha   90.00
_cell.angle_beta   90.00
_cell.angle_gamma   90.00
#
_symmetry.space_group_name_H-M   'P 1'
#
loop_
_entity.id
_entity.type
_entity.pdbx_description
1 polymer ?
#
loop_
_entity_poly.entity_id
_entity_poly.type
_entity_poly.pdbx_seq_one_letter_code
_entity_poly.pdbx_strand_id
1 'polypeptide(L)'
;MKRLTFYSFLCGVVLLSSCSLPSTKTQKEIKQSSSPKPNTTQEIPQIAPPAKSVITDDELKQNLITTYQAPNKEWGENVTGVRTRLNTTDKVIALTFDACGGKNGNGYDVDLIDYLREQQIPATLFINSSWIDANYDTFSH
;
A
#
# COMPACT_ATOMS: atom_id res chain seq x y z
N MET A 1 -14.07 -30.82 42.36
CA MET A 1 -15.11 -31.80 41.94
C MET A 1 -16.44 -31.07 41.78
N LYS A 2 -17.18 -31.39 40.69
CA LYS A 2 -18.53 -30.92 40.32
C LYS A 2 -18.51 -29.51 39.69
N ARG A 3 -19.05 -29.25 38.48
CA ARG A 3 -19.94 -30.02 37.59
C ARG A 3 -19.70 -29.62 36.12
N LEU A 4 -19.76 -30.66 35.31
CA LEU A 4 -19.81 -30.70 33.85
C LEU A 4 -21.25 -30.43 33.40
N THR A 5 -21.45 -29.54 32.43
CA THR A 5 -22.68 -29.48 31.64
C THR A 5 -22.32 -29.25 30.18
N PHE A 6 -22.40 -30.34 29.43
CA PHE A 6 -22.50 -30.40 27.98
C PHE A 6 -23.77 -29.67 27.52
N TYR A 7 -23.66 -28.79 26.53
CA TYR A 7 -24.75 -28.54 25.59
C TYR A 7 -24.24 -28.81 24.18
N SER A 8 -24.57 -30.00 23.72
CA SER A 8 -24.62 -30.37 22.32
C SER A 8 -25.81 -29.63 21.69
N PHE A 9 -25.56 -28.75 20.73
CA PHE A 9 -26.57 -28.40 19.74
C PHE A 9 -26.06 -28.80 18.36
N LEU A 10 -26.77 -29.79 17.85
CA LEU A 10 -26.67 -30.46 16.58
C LEU A 10 -27.19 -29.54 15.47
N CYS A 11 -26.76 -29.87 14.24
CA CYS A 11 -27.52 -29.74 12.99
C CYS A 11 -27.54 -28.38 12.27
N GLY A 12 -27.02 -28.39 11.03
CA GLY A 12 -27.35 -27.37 10.04
C GLY A 12 -26.35 -27.22 8.90
N VAL A 13 -26.05 -28.31 8.17
CA VAL A 13 -25.39 -28.24 6.86
C VAL A 13 -26.38 -27.68 5.84
N VAL A 14 -26.04 -26.60 5.15
CA VAL A 14 -26.60 -26.29 3.81
C VAL A 14 -25.45 -25.86 2.90
N LEU A 15 -25.08 -26.76 1.99
CA LEU A 15 -24.20 -26.58 0.85
C LEU A 15 -25.06 -26.45 -0.42
N LEU A 16 -24.93 -25.36 -1.17
CA LEU A 16 -25.22 -25.21 -2.62
C LEU A 16 -24.45 -23.95 -3.08
N SER A 17 -23.24 -23.99 -3.65
CA SER A 17 -22.77 -24.41 -4.99
C SER A 17 -23.42 -23.73 -6.21
N SER A 18 -22.54 -23.35 -7.16
CA SER A 18 -22.74 -22.95 -8.58
C SER A 18 -23.03 -21.46 -8.87
N CYS A 19 -22.53 -20.82 -9.94
CA CYS A 19 -21.49 -21.12 -10.94
C CYS A 19 -21.19 -19.79 -11.67
N SER A 20 -19.93 -19.57 -12.04
CA SER A 20 -19.47 -18.46 -12.89
C SER A 20 -19.97 -18.59 -14.34
N LEU A 21 -20.07 -17.47 -15.08
CA LEU A 21 -19.57 -17.38 -16.46
C LEU A 21 -19.28 -15.92 -16.88
N PRO A 22 -18.36 -15.73 -17.84
CA PRO A 22 -17.74 -14.46 -18.22
C PRO A 22 -18.42 -13.83 -19.45
N SER A 23 -18.22 -12.52 -19.66
CA SER A 23 -18.57 -11.89 -20.93
C SER A 23 -17.44 -11.04 -21.51
N THR A 24 -16.85 -11.60 -22.57
CA THR A 24 -16.42 -10.95 -23.82
C THR A 24 -15.47 -9.76 -23.79
N LYS A 25 -14.21 -10.03 -24.19
CA LYS A 25 -13.41 -9.11 -25.00
C LYS A 25 -14.06 -8.99 -26.38
N THR A 26 -14.35 -7.76 -26.84
CA THR A 26 -14.60 -7.46 -28.25
C THR A 26 -13.69 -6.33 -28.72
N GLN A 27 -13.18 -6.55 -29.92
CA GLN A 27 -12.14 -5.83 -30.61
C GLN A 27 -12.64 -4.50 -31.21
N LYS A 28 -11.72 -3.52 -31.24
CA LYS A 28 -11.26 -2.78 -32.43
C LYS A 28 -12.32 -2.40 -33.49
N GLU A 29 -12.58 -1.10 -33.66
CA GLU A 29 -12.79 -0.54 -35.00
C GLU A 29 -12.24 0.88 -35.10
N ILE A 30 -11.33 1.05 -36.05
CA ILE A 30 -10.77 2.31 -36.52
C ILE A 30 -11.81 2.90 -37.47
N LYS A 31 -12.29 4.13 -37.22
CA LYS A 31 -12.94 4.93 -38.25
C LYS A 31 -12.26 6.28 -38.40
N GLN A 32 -11.54 6.37 -39.50
CA GLN A 32 -11.03 7.58 -40.13
C GLN A 32 -12.23 8.30 -40.78
N SER A 33 -12.43 9.58 -40.44
CA SER A 33 -13.35 10.48 -41.13
C SER A 33 -12.64 11.80 -41.42
N SER A 34 -12.88 12.28 -42.62
CA SER A 34 -12.19 13.31 -43.39
C SER A 34 -12.34 14.76 -42.92
N SER A 35 -11.34 15.57 -43.29
CA SER A 35 -11.10 17.02 -43.10
C SER A 35 -12.29 17.97 -43.35
N PRO A 36 -12.22 19.24 -42.86
CA PRO A 36 -11.56 20.30 -43.63
C PRO A 36 -10.71 21.29 -42.80
N LYS A 37 -9.69 21.83 -43.47
CA LYS A 37 -8.77 22.88 -42.99
C LYS A 37 -9.45 24.26 -43.07
N PRO A 38 -9.18 25.16 -42.13
CA PRO A 38 -8.85 26.54 -42.52
C PRO A 38 -7.49 26.96 -41.97
N ASN A 39 -6.66 27.53 -42.85
CA ASN A 39 -5.48 28.29 -42.49
C ASN A 39 -5.90 29.55 -41.72
N THR A 40 -5.21 29.87 -40.63
CA THR A 40 -4.79 31.25 -40.30
C THR A 40 -3.58 31.16 -39.39
N THR A 41 -2.42 31.50 -39.94
CA THR A 41 -1.19 31.76 -39.18
C THR A 41 -1.38 33.06 -38.42
N GLN A 42 -1.43 32.98 -37.08
CA GLN A 42 -1.11 34.10 -36.21
C GLN A 42 0.11 33.69 -35.40
N GLU A 43 1.21 34.39 -35.66
CA GLU A 43 2.49 34.25 -34.98
C GLU A 43 2.35 34.88 -33.58
N ILE A 44 2.23 34.02 -32.56
CA ILE A 44 2.35 34.40 -31.15
C ILE A 44 3.79 34.07 -30.75
N PRO A 45 4.55 35.00 -30.13
CA PRO A 45 5.90 34.72 -29.66
C PRO A 45 5.94 33.44 -28.82
N GLN A 46 6.66 32.43 -29.31
CA GLN A 46 6.90 31.18 -28.59
C GLN A 46 7.77 31.48 -27.36
N ILE A 47 7.13 31.74 -26.22
CA ILE A 47 7.78 31.50 -24.94
C ILE A 47 7.84 29.98 -24.82
N ALA A 48 9.01 29.40 -25.13
CA ALA A 48 9.25 27.97 -24.96
C ALA A 48 8.81 27.58 -23.54
N PRO A 49 8.00 26.52 -23.36
CA PRO A 49 7.80 25.92 -22.05
C PRO A 49 9.20 25.66 -21.48
N PRO A 50 9.48 25.95 -20.19
CA PRO A 50 10.75 25.56 -19.61
C PRO A 50 10.91 24.06 -19.90
N ALA A 51 11.95 23.71 -20.64
CA ALA A 51 12.25 22.33 -20.97
C ALA A 51 12.34 21.60 -19.64
N LYS A 52 11.28 20.84 -19.29
CA LYS A 52 11.37 19.86 -18.20
C LYS A 52 12.51 18.96 -18.62
N SER A 53 13.65 19.09 -17.93
CA SER A 53 14.76 18.16 -18.07
C SER A 53 14.20 16.79 -17.73
N VAL A 54 13.93 15.99 -18.76
CA VAL A 54 13.57 14.58 -18.59
C VAL A 54 14.86 13.89 -18.21
N ILE A 55 15.19 13.93 -16.92
CA ILE A 55 16.26 13.10 -16.36
C ILE A 55 15.79 11.67 -16.56
N THR A 56 16.65 10.85 -17.18
CA THR A 56 16.35 9.43 -17.36
C THR A 56 16.44 8.69 -16.02
N ASP A 57 15.74 7.56 -15.89
CA ASP A 57 15.77 6.75 -14.67
C ASP A 57 17.21 6.32 -14.31
N ASP A 58 18.05 6.06 -15.31
CA ASP A 58 19.46 5.71 -15.13
C ASP A 58 20.27 6.88 -14.59
N GLU A 59 20.10 8.09 -15.14
CA GLU A 59 20.75 9.29 -14.61
C GLU A 59 20.31 9.61 -13.19
N LEU A 60 19.01 9.46 -12.89
CA LEU A 60 18.49 9.62 -11.53
C LEU A 60 19.13 8.60 -10.58
N LYS A 61 19.19 7.33 -10.99
CA LYS A 61 19.80 6.26 -10.19
C LYS A 61 21.27 6.53 -9.92
N GLN A 62 22.04 6.95 -10.93
CA GLN A 62 23.45 7.30 -10.75
C GLN A 62 23.62 8.49 -9.81
N ASN A 63 22.79 9.54 -9.96
CA ASN A 63 22.82 10.69 -9.07
C ASN A 63 22.54 10.31 -7.61
N LEU A 64 21.56 9.42 -7.37
CA LEU A 64 21.27 8.91 -6.03
C LEU A 64 22.44 8.11 -5.45
N ILE A 65 23.02 7.20 -6.23
CA ILE A 65 24.18 6.41 -5.80
C ILE A 65 25.34 7.36 -5.44
N THR A 66 25.70 8.27 -6.34
CA THR A 66 26.80 9.23 -6.09
C THR A 66 26.53 10.12 -4.89
N THR A 67 25.29 10.56 -4.68
CA THR A 67 24.92 11.41 -3.54
C THR A 67 25.00 10.65 -2.20
N TYR A 68 24.60 9.37 -2.18
CA TYR A 68 24.43 8.59 -0.95
C TYR A 68 25.43 7.43 -0.76
N GLN A 69 26.51 7.36 -1.56
CA GLN A 69 27.54 6.30 -1.48
C GLN A 69 28.42 6.33 -0.23
N ALA A 70 28.27 7.32 0.64
CA ALA A 70 29.09 7.44 1.84
C ALA A 70 28.86 6.24 2.79
N PRO A 71 29.90 5.69 3.43
CA PRO A 71 29.74 4.61 4.38
C PRO A 71 28.88 5.05 5.57
N ASN A 72 28.01 4.15 6.05
CA ASN A 72 27.22 4.39 7.25
C ASN A 72 28.15 4.65 8.43
N LYS A 73 27.93 5.77 9.14
CA LYS A 73 28.71 6.12 10.33
C LYS A 73 28.45 5.16 11.50
N GLU A 74 27.22 4.66 11.58
CA GLU A 74 26.75 3.78 12.65
C GLU A 74 25.81 2.71 12.06
N TRP A 75 25.81 1.51 12.64
CA TRP A 75 24.85 0.43 12.32
C TRP A 75 24.57 -0.38 13.58
N GLY A 76 23.29 -0.65 13.84
CA GLY A 76 22.83 -1.42 14.99
C GLY A 76 21.50 -0.91 15.55
N GLU A 77 20.98 -1.60 16.56
CA GLU A 77 19.70 -1.26 17.20
C GLU A 77 19.80 -0.06 18.16
N ASN A 78 21.01 0.26 18.62
CA ASN A 78 21.29 1.33 19.58
C ASN A 78 22.23 2.38 18.97
N VAL A 79 21.78 3.03 17.90
CA VAL A 79 22.52 4.10 17.21
C VAL A 79 21.90 5.46 17.45
N THR A 80 22.66 6.51 17.16
CA THR A 80 22.23 7.90 17.32
C THR A 80 20.90 8.16 16.59
N GLY A 81 19.90 8.62 17.34
CA GLY A 81 18.56 8.96 16.82
C GLY A 81 17.51 7.85 16.96
N VAL A 82 17.90 6.60 17.23
CA VAL A 82 16.95 5.51 17.49
C VAL A 82 16.36 5.65 18.89
N ARG A 83 15.04 5.47 19.01
CA ARG A 83 14.32 5.50 20.28
C ARG A 83 13.96 4.08 20.68
N THR A 84 14.64 3.54 21.68
CA THR A 84 14.38 2.19 22.23
C THR A 84 13.49 2.21 23.48
N ARG A 85 13.15 3.41 23.98
CA ARG A 85 12.26 3.62 25.14
C ARG A 85 11.43 4.89 24.96
N LEU A 86 10.26 4.89 25.59
CA LEU A 86 9.45 6.09 25.74
C LEU A 86 10.04 6.98 26.84
N ASN A 87 10.07 8.29 26.61
CA ASN A 87 10.54 9.26 27.60
C ASN A 87 9.43 9.57 28.61
N THR A 88 9.16 8.63 29.52
CA THR A 88 8.14 8.77 30.57
C THR A 88 8.51 7.97 31.81
N THR A 89 8.00 8.40 32.97
CA THR A 89 8.07 7.66 34.23
C THR A 89 6.89 6.70 34.42
N ASP A 90 5.87 6.80 33.57
CA ASP A 90 4.67 5.98 33.67
C ASP A 90 4.93 4.55 33.21
N LYS A 91 4.19 3.60 33.78
CA LYS A 91 4.24 2.19 33.37
C LYS A 91 3.39 1.99 32.11
N VAL A 92 3.96 2.32 30.97
CA VAL A 92 3.30 2.24 29.67
C VAL A 92 4.06 1.33 28.71
N ILE A 93 3.34 0.82 27.72
CA ILE A 93 3.89 0.09 26.58
C ILE A 93 3.38 0.73 25.28
N ALA A 94 4.17 0.67 24.21
CA ALA A 94 3.74 1.01 22.86
C ALA A 94 3.64 -0.27 22.04
N LEU A 95 2.51 -0.46 21.36
CA LEU A 95 2.30 -1.57 20.44
C LEU A 95 2.65 -1.12 19.02
N THR A 96 3.53 -1.87 18.36
CA THR A 96 3.92 -1.64 16.98
C THR A 96 3.81 -2.94 16.19
N PHE A 97 3.24 -2.90 15.00
CA PHE A 97 3.07 -4.06 14.13
C PHE A 97 3.61 -3.78 12.74
N ASP A 98 4.38 -4.72 12.19
CA ASP A 98 4.92 -4.63 10.84
C ASP A 98 4.04 -5.44 9.88
N ALA A 99 3.31 -4.76 9.01
CA ALA A 99 2.52 -5.39 7.94
C ALA A 99 3.41 -5.57 6.70
N CYS A 100 4.24 -6.60 6.76
CA CYS A 100 5.08 -7.01 5.63
C CYS A 100 4.24 -7.78 4.61
N GLY A 101 3.77 -7.12 3.55
CA GLY A 101 3.22 -7.77 2.36
C GLY A 101 4.30 -8.39 1.46
N GLY A 102 3.92 -9.34 0.61
CA GLY A 102 4.79 -9.94 -0.40
C GLY A 102 4.30 -11.30 -0.90
N LYS A 103 5.22 -12.12 -1.42
CA LYS A 103 4.93 -13.45 -2.00
C LYS A 103 4.17 -14.39 -1.07
N ASN A 104 4.29 -14.18 0.24
CA ASN A 104 3.68 -15.02 1.27
C ASN A 104 2.29 -14.54 1.73
N GLY A 105 1.77 -13.48 1.10
CA GLY A 105 0.45 -12.93 1.39
C GLY A 105 0.51 -11.45 1.79
N ASN A 106 -0.64 -10.78 1.63
CA ASN A 106 -0.86 -9.39 2.00
C ASN A 106 -2.06 -9.26 2.95
N GLY A 107 -2.40 -10.35 3.65
CA GLY A 107 -3.43 -10.34 4.68
C GLY A 107 -2.92 -9.71 5.98
N TYR A 108 -3.82 -9.61 6.95
CA TYR A 108 -3.50 -9.24 8.32
C TYR A 108 -4.43 -10.00 9.27
N ASP A 109 -4.07 -10.02 10.55
CA ASP A 109 -4.91 -10.62 11.58
C ASP A 109 -6.08 -9.66 11.89
N VAL A 110 -7.24 -9.93 11.31
CA VAL A 110 -8.44 -9.10 11.45
C VAL A 110 -8.92 -9.07 12.89
N ASP A 111 -8.92 -10.22 13.56
CA ASP A 111 -9.40 -10.36 14.94
C ASP A 111 -8.54 -9.54 15.91
N LEU A 112 -7.22 -9.54 15.71
CA LEU A 112 -6.30 -8.69 16.47
C LEU A 112 -6.63 -7.20 16.28
N ILE A 113 -6.80 -6.74 15.04
CA ILE A 113 -7.06 -5.32 14.78
C ILE A 113 -8.44 -4.91 15.30
N ASP A 114 -9.45 -5.75 15.13
CA ASP A 114 -10.79 -5.50 15.66
C ASP A 114 -10.77 -5.40 17.19
N TYR A 115 -10.04 -6.29 17.87
CA TYR A 115 -9.83 -6.20 19.32
C TYR A 115 -9.17 -4.88 19.74
N LEU A 116 -8.12 -4.44 19.05
CA LEU A 116 -7.46 -3.17 19.36
C LEU A 116 -8.42 -1.98 19.20
N ARG A 117 -9.27 -1.99 18.17
CA ARG A 117 -10.30 -0.96 17.96
C ARG A 117 -11.38 -0.99 19.04
N GLU A 118 -11.91 -2.17 19.35
CA GLU A 118 -12.97 -2.35 20.36
C GLU A 118 -12.49 -1.88 21.74
N GLN A 119 -11.26 -2.25 22.12
CA GLN A 119 -10.66 -1.86 23.40
C GLN A 119 -10.06 -0.44 23.39
N GLN A 120 -10.14 0.26 22.25
CA GLN A 120 -9.56 1.59 22.05
C GLN A 120 -8.07 1.67 22.40
N ILE A 121 -7.33 0.60 22.13
CA ILE A 121 -5.88 0.51 22.39
C ILE A 121 -5.13 1.08 21.19
N PRO A 122 -4.36 2.18 21.36
CA PRO A 122 -3.59 2.74 20.27
C PRO A 122 -2.43 1.81 19.89
N ALA A 123 -2.21 1.66 18.58
CA ALA A 123 -1.08 0.93 18.02
C ALA A 123 -0.57 1.63 16.76
N THR A 124 0.73 1.51 16.49
CA THR A 124 1.35 2.00 15.26
C THR A 124 1.57 0.84 14.31
N LEU A 125 1.07 0.96 13.08
CA LEU A 125 1.27 -0.05 12.04
C LEU A 125 2.27 0.47 11.01
N PHE A 126 3.35 -0.28 10.78
CA PHE A 126 4.30 -0.04 9.70
C PHE A 126 3.90 -0.87 8.48
N ILE A 127 3.34 -0.21 7.48
CA ILE A 127 2.82 -0.87 6.26
C ILE A 127 3.84 -0.70 5.12
N ASN A 128 4.21 -1.79 4.46
CA ASN A 128 5.08 -1.74 3.28
C ASN A 128 4.30 -1.46 1.98
N SER A 129 5.00 -1.05 0.92
CA SER A 129 4.36 -0.71 -0.37
C SER A 129 3.59 -1.88 -0.97
N SER A 130 4.17 -3.08 -0.96
CA SER A 130 3.53 -4.30 -1.50
C SER A 130 2.17 -4.59 -0.85
N TRP A 131 2.04 -4.30 0.44
CA TRP A 131 0.79 -4.45 1.17
C TRP A 131 -0.22 -3.37 0.77
N ILE A 132 0.22 -2.11 0.65
CA ILE A 132 -0.63 -0.99 0.20
C ILE A 132 -1.18 -1.27 -1.20
N ASP A 133 -0.33 -1.69 -2.14
CA ASP A 133 -0.72 -1.97 -3.52
C ASP A 133 -1.80 -3.08 -3.58
N ALA A 134 -1.68 -4.09 -2.72
CA ALA A 134 -2.64 -5.19 -2.65
C ALA A 134 -3.95 -4.84 -1.92
N ASN A 135 -3.94 -3.81 -1.08
CA ASN A 135 -5.08 -3.41 -0.24
C ASN A 135 -5.45 -1.93 -0.45
N TYR A 136 -5.25 -1.41 -1.67
CA TYR A 136 -5.31 0.02 -1.98
C TYR A 136 -6.63 0.67 -1.57
N ASP A 137 -7.74 -0.03 -1.77
CA ASP A 137 -9.07 0.45 -1.42
C ASP A 137 -9.18 0.88 0.05
N THR A 138 -8.44 0.21 0.94
CA THR A 138 -8.37 0.52 2.39
C THR A 138 -7.86 1.94 2.69
N PHE A 139 -7.06 2.53 1.79
CA PHE A 139 -6.43 3.85 1.98
C PHE A 139 -6.99 4.93 1.06
N SER A 140 -7.96 4.61 0.21
CA SER A 140 -8.40 5.46 -0.89
C SER A 140 -9.57 6.42 -0.55
N HIS A 141 -9.90 6.58 0.73
CA HIS A 141 -11.04 7.36 1.23
C HIS A 141 -10.75 8.84 1.46
#